data_AF-A0A534AA50-F1
#
_entry.id   AF-A0A534AA50-F1
#
_cell.length_a   1.000
_cell.length_b   1.000
_cell.length_c   1.000
_cell.angle_alpha   90.00
_cell.angle_beta   90.00
_cell.angle_gamma   90.00
#
_symmetry.space_group_name_H-M   'P 1'
#
loop_
_entity.id
_entity.type
_entity.pdbx_description
1 polymer ?
#
loop_
_entity_poly.entity_id
_entity_poly.type
_entity_poly.pdbx_seq_one_letter_code
_entity_poly.pdbx_strand_id
1 'polypeptide(L)'
;MLPKATLDAWGLGEGDALDLTERGLRPPPRGGFLHQELDELRRSISLAIVRRFTPREIRAQILANLHRWKRQGVWGAAYEEWRDIAKGEDDGELFAAMLGRDEKAVRLRQSAPFVGLLPKRDVRKLNEEAAG
;
A
#
# COMPACT_ATOMS: atom_id res chain seq x y z
N MET A 1 1.91 -31.41 11.69
CA MET A 1 2.82 -30.57 12.49
C MET A 1 4.09 -30.33 11.68
N LEU A 2 4.59 -29.10 11.62
CA LEU A 2 5.88 -28.80 10.97
C LEU A 2 7.04 -29.20 11.89
N PRO A 3 8.13 -29.80 11.38
CA PRO A 3 9.30 -30.11 12.20
C PRO A 3 9.94 -28.86 12.79
N LYS A 4 10.39 -28.93 14.05
CA LYS A 4 11.07 -27.81 14.73
C LYS A 4 12.28 -27.29 13.95
N ALA A 5 13.08 -28.20 13.38
CA ALA A 5 14.22 -27.83 12.54
C ALA A 5 13.84 -27.02 11.28
N THR A 6 12.63 -27.24 10.74
CA THR A 6 12.11 -26.47 9.60
C THR A 6 11.72 -25.06 10.04
N LEU A 7 11.08 -24.92 11.20
CA LEU A 7 10.75 -23.61 11.79
C LEU A 7 12.01 -22.82 12.13
N ASP A 8 13.01 -23.47 12.74
CA ASP A 8 14.29 -22.86 13.09
C ASP A 8 15.04 -22.37 11.82
N ALA A 9 15.06 -23.17 10.75
CA ALA A 9 15.66 -22.79 9.47
C ALA A 9 14.94 -21.62 8.79
N TRP A 10 13.62 -21.50 9.03
CA TRP A 10 12.80 -20.39 8.57
C TRP A 10 12.87 -19.17 9.50
N GLY A 11 13.37 -19.34 10.73
CA GLY A 11 13.44 -18.29 11.75
C GLY A 11 12.08 -17.93 12.35
N LEU A 12 11.15 -18.89 12.42
CA LEU A 12 9.78 -18.66 12.89
C LEU A 12 9.60 -19.13 14.34
N GLY A 13 8.93 -18.30 15.14
CA GLY A 13 8.50 -18.58 16.51
C GLY A 13 6.99 -18.84 16.63
N GLU A 14 6.55 -19.08 17.87
CA GLU A 14 5.12 -19.18 18.18
C GLU A 14 4.45 -17.81 18.01
N GLY A 15 3.40 -17.75 17.18
CA GLY A 15 2.70 -16.51 16.82
C GLY A 15 3.01 -15.97 15.43
N ASP A 16 4.05 -16.48 14.76
CA ASP A 16 4.39 -16.04 13.40
C ASP A 16 3.43 -16.61 12.34
N ALA A 17 3.13 -15.78 11.33
CA ALA A 17 2.23 -16.15 10.24
C ALA A 17 2.95 -16.94 9.15
N LEU A 18 2.18 -17.78 8.44
CA LEU A 18 2.62 -18.57 7.29
C LEU A 18 1.77 -18.22 6.07
N ASP A 19 2.39 -18.19 4.89
CA ASP A 19 1.67 -18.10 3.63
C ASP A 19 1.13 -19.49 3.26
N LEU A 20 -0.18 -19.58 3.04
CA LEU A 20 -0.81 -20.74 2.41
C LEU A 20 -0.87 -20.54 0.89
N THR A 21 -0.28 -21.46 0.15
CA THR A 21 -0.30 -21.46 -1.32
C THR A 21 -0.92 -22.76 -1.83
N GLU A 22 -1.26 -22.81 -3.12
CA GLU A 22 -1.70 -24.06 -3.79
C GLU A 22 -0.68 -25.21 -3.67
N ARG A 23 0.61 -24.87 -3.46
CA ARG A 23 1.72 -25.84 -3.35
C ARG A 23 2.10 -26.16 -1.90
N GLY A 24 1.43 -25.57 -0.91
CA GLY A 24 1.68 -25.80 0.52
C GLY A 24 1.97 -24.54 1.33
N LEU A 25 2.54 -24.75 2.53
CA LEU A 25 2.92 -23.70 3.47
C LEU A 25 4.36 -23.26 3.25
N ARG A 26 4.63 -21.95 3.28
CA ARG A 26 5.98 -21.38 3.20
C ARG A 26 6.14 -20.24 4.20
N PRO A 27 7.38 -19.94 4.66
CA PRO A 27 7.61 -18.75 5.46
C PRO A 27 7.36 -17.51 4.60
N PRO A 28 6.86 -16.42 5.19
CA PRO A 28 6.78 -15.15 4.48
C PRO A 28 8.20 -14.75 4.03
N PRO A 29 8.35 -14.05 2.89
CA PRO A 29 9.65 -13.60 2.42
C PRO A 29 10.35 -12.80 3.52
N ARG A 30 11.68 -12.94 3.71
CA ARG A 30 12.42 -12.18 4.73
C ARG A 30 12.25 -10.68 4.44
N GLY A 31 11.63 -9.93 5.38
CA GLY A 31 11.19 -8.53 5.18
C GLY A 31 9.73 -8.36 4.74
N GLY A 32 9.03 -9.46 4.42
CA GLY A 32 7.64 -9.51 3.99
C GLY A 32 6.66 -9.04 5.05
N PHE A 33 6.91 -9.35 6.33
CA PHE A 33 6.14 -8.82 7.45
C PHE A 33 6.19 -7.29 7.50
N LEU A 34 7.39 -6.70 7.48
CA LEU A 34 7.58 -5.24 7.42
C LEU A 34 6.93 -4.63 6.16
N HIS A 35 7.05 -5.28 5.00
CA HIS A 35 6.44 -4.78 3.77
C HIS A 35 4.90 -4.85 3.80
N GLN A 36 4.32 -5.89 4.39
CA GLN A 36 2.88 -6.05 4.57
C GLN A 36 2.32 -5.08 5.61
N GLU A 37 3.00 -4.92 6.75
CA GLU A 37 2.64 -3.94 7.78
C GLU A 37 2.71 -2.51 7.24
N LEU A 38 3.77 -2.17 6.52
CA LEU A 38 3.90 -0.87 5.84
C LEU A 38 2.83 -0.67 4.77
N ASP A 39 2.46 -1.72 4.04
CA ASP A 39 1.37 -1.63 3.06
C ASP A 39 0.00 -1.48 3.73
N GLU A 40 -0.29 -2.22 4.81
CA GLU A 40 -1.55 -2.08 5.54
C GLU A 40 -1.67 -0.68 6.17
N LEU A 41 -0.56 -0.10 6.66
CA LEU A 41 -0.52 1.31 7.07
C LEU A 41 -0.83 2.27 5.90
N ARG A 42 -0.24 2.05 4.73
CA ARG A 42 -0.58 2.85 3.54
C ARG A 42 -2.04 2.67 3.16
N ARG A 43 -2.59 1.47 3.28
CA ARG A 43 -3.99 1.14 2.99
C ARG A 43 -4.94 1.80 3.99
N SER A 44 -4.57 1.88 5.27
CA SER A 44 -5.37 2.57 6.30
C SER A 44 -5.42 4.09 6.05
N ILE A 45 -4.30 4.67 5.62
CA ILE A 45 -4.22 6.06 5.14
C ILE A 45 -5.11 6.25 3.90
N SER A 46 -5.01 5.37 2.90
CA SER A 46 -5.87 5.38 1.71
C SER A 46 -7.35 5.31 2.09
N LEU A 47 -7.72 4.45 3.03
CA LEU A 47 -9.09 4.30 3.51
C LEU A 47 -9.60 5.58 4.19
N ALA A 48 -8.75 6.21 5.02
CA ALA A 48 -9.09 7.49 5.65
C ALA A 48 -9.27 8.61 4.62
N ILE A 49 -8.52 8.60 3.52
CA ILE A 49 -8.70 9.53 2.39
C ILE A 49 -10.03 9.25 1.68
N VAL A 50 -10.29 8.01 1.27
CA VAL A 50 -11.52 7.63 0.54
C VAL A 50 -12.78 7.95 1.34
N ARG A 51 -12.72 7.89 2.67
CA ARG A 51 -13.84 8.25 3.56
C ARG A 51 -14.14 9.76 3.62
N ARG A 52 -13.19 10.63 3.24
CA ARG A 52 -13.28 12.08 3.46
C ARG A 52 -13.29 12.91 2.18
N PHE A 53 -12.74 12.36 1.10
CA PHE A 53 -12.56 13.06 -0.16
C PHE A 53 -13.28 12.32 -1.28
N THR A 54 -13.88 13.09 -2.17
CA THR A 54 -14.50 12.56 -3.39
C THR A 54 -13.44 12.01 -4.35
N PRO A 55 -13.80 11.06 -5.24
CA PRO A 55 -12.89 10.59 -6.29
C PRO A 55 -12.28 11.73 -7.10
N ARG A 56 -13.09 12.76 -7.41
CA ARG A 56 -12.64 13.96 -8.14
C ARG A 56 -11.52 14.71 -7.40
N GLU A 57 -11.65 14.91 -6.09
CA GLU A 57 -10.62 15.58 -5.28
C GLU A 57 -9.34 14.74 -5.19
N ILE A 58 -9.49 13.42 -5.04
CA ILE A 58 -8.36 12.48 -5.02
C ILE A 58 -7.60 12.53 -6.35
N ARG A 59 -8.31 12.43 -7.48
CA ARG A 59 -7.72 12.54 -8.83
C ARG A 59 -6.98 13.87 -9.02
N ALA A 60 -7.59 14.98 -8.60
CA ALA A 60 -6.97 16.30 -8.68
C ALA A 60 -5.66 16.35 -7.89
N GLN A 61 -5.62 15.80 -6.66
CA GLN A 61 -4.39 15.73 -5.87
C GLN A 61 -3.33 14.87 -6.54
N ILE A 62 -3.71 13.68 -7.03
CA ILE A 62 -2.80 12.76 -7.73
C ILE A 62 -2.12 13.50 -8.89
N LEU A 63 -2.91 14.11 -9.77
CA LEU A 63 -2.40 14.82 -10.94
C LEU A 63 -1.50 16.00 -10.55
N ALA A 64 -1.86 16.76 -9.52
CA ALA A 64 -1.05 17.87 -9.02
C ALA A 64 0.31 17.41 -8.48
N ASN A 65 0.34 16.33 -7.70
CA ASN A 65 1.58 15.77 -7.15
C ASN A 65 2.44 15.15 -8.25
N LEU A 66 1.86 14.38 -9.16
CA LEU A 66 2.58 13.80 -10.29
C LEU A 66 3.20 14.89 -11.18
N HIS A 67 2.46 15.96 -11.48
CA HIS A 67 3.00 17.09 -12.23
C HIS A 67 4.21 17.73 -11.51
N ARG A 68 4.12 17.92 -10.18
CA ARG A 68 5.20 18.45 -9.36
C ARG A 68 6.44 17.54 -9.36
N TRP A 69 6.27 16.24 -9.15
CA TRP A 69 7.37 15.27 -9.10
C TRP A 69 8.04 15.10 -10.47
N LYS A 70 7.26 15.13 -11.56
CA LYS A 70 7.80 15.14 -12.92
C LYS A 70 8.75 16.31 -13.14
N ARG A 71 8.38 17.51 -12.68
CA ARG A 71 9.23 18.71 -12.75
C ARG A 71 10.51 18.60 -11.90
N GLN A 72 10.53 17.75 -10.89
CA GLN A 72 11.68 17.49 -10.04
C GLN A 72 12.58 16.36 -10.58
N GLY A 73 12.27 15.80 -11.76
CA GLY A 73 13.06 14.74 -12.40
C GLY A 73 12.82 13.35 -11.84
N VAL A 74 11.85 13.17 -10.93
CA VAL A 74 11.50 11.86 -10.37
C VAL A 74 10.32 11.30 -11.16
N TRP A 75 10.59 10.29 -11.99
CA TRP A 75 9.57 9.65 -12.82
C TRP A 75 9.83 8.15 -13.00
N GLY A 76 8.80 7.33 -12.81
CA GLY A 76 8.88 5.88 -12.94
C GLY A 76 7.56 5.26 -13.40
N ALA A 77 7.58 3.97 -13.73
CA ALA A 77 6.42 3.27 -14.31
C ALA A 77 5.15 3.37 -13.46
N ALA A 78 5.27 3.30 -12.13
CA ALA A 78 4.14 3.43 -11.21
C ALA A 78 3.46 4.81 -11.30
N TYR A 79 4.20 5.87 -11.61
CA TYR A 79 3.66 7.22 -11.75
C TYR A 79 2.87 7.39 -13.05
N GLU A 80 3.29 6.73 -14.13
CA GLU A 80 2.49 6.68 -15.36
C GLU A 80 1.18 5.95 -15.13
N GLU A 81 1.22 4.80 -14.45
CA GLU A 81 0.03 4.03 -14.12
C GLU A 81 -0.93 4.82 -13.22
N TRP A 82 -0.42 5.52 -12.20
CA TRP A 82 -1.24 6.44 -11.39
C TRP A 82 -1.82 7.60 -12.19
N ARG A 83 -1.07 8.15 -13.16
CA ARG A 83 -1.56 9.23 -14.03
C ARG A 83 -2.71 8.74 -14.88
N ASP A 84 -2.59 7.54 -15.45
CA ASP A 84 -3.59 6.96 -16.33
C ASP A 84 -4.86 6.61 -15.53
N ILE A 85 -4.72 5.99 -14.35
CA ILE A 85 -5.83 5.78 -13.40
C ILE A 85 -6.52 7.10 -13.08
N ALA A 86 -5.76 8.16 -12.72
CA ALA A 86 -6.34 9.43 -12.30
C ALA A 86 -7.03 10.21 -13.43
N LYS A 87 -6.59 10.03 -14.69
CA LYS A 87 -7.22 10.62 -15.87
C LYS A 87 -8.47 9.87 -16.34
N GLY A 88 -8.60 8.59 -15.99
CA GLY A 88 -9.80 7.81 -16.26
C GLY A 88 -11.02 8.30 -15.49
N GLU A 89 -12.20 7.88 -15.93
CA GLU A 89 -13.48 8.17 -15.27
C GLU A 89 -13.95 7.01 -14.37
N ASP A 90 -13.23 5.88 -14.38
CA ASP A 90 -13.57 4.70 -13.57
C ASP A 90 -13.10 4.87 -12.12
N ASP A 91 -14.04 5.21 -11.23
CA ASP A 91 -13.79 5.32 -9.79
C ASP A 91 -13.52 3.96 -9.14
N GLY A 92 -14.01 2.87 -9.72
CA GLY A 92 -13.70 1.51 -9.29
C GLY A 92 -12.23 1.19 -9.46
N GLU A 93 -11.62 1.56 -10.60
CA GLU A 93 -10.19 1.39 -10.84
C GLU A 93 -9.34 2.22 -9.84
N LEU A 94 -9.75 3.46 -9.55
CA LEU A 94 -9.09 4.30 -8.56
C LEU A 94 -9.13 3.65 -7.16
N PHE A 95 -10.31 3.18 -6.72
CA PHE A 95 -10.45 2.55 -5.42
C PHE A 95 -9.76 1.20 -5.33
N ALA A 96 -9.75 0.41 -6.42
CA ALA A 96 -9.00 -0.84 -6.48
C ALA A 96 -7.50 -0.59 -6.27
N ALA A 97 -6.93 0.42 -6.92
CA ALA A 97 -5.52 0.80 -6.72
C ALA A 97 -5.25 1.30 -5.28
N MET A 98 -6.17 2.04 -4.69
CA MET A 98 -6.00 2.60 -3.34
C MET A 98 -6.21 1.58 -2.21
N LEU A 99 -7.14 0.64 -2.37
CA LEU A 99 -7.65 -0.20 -1.27
C LEU A 99 -7.49 -1.71 -1.54
N GLY A 100 -7.22 -2.12 -2.77
CA GLY A 100 -7.07 -3.52 -3.16
C GLY A 100 -5.94 -4.23 -2.41
N ARG A 101 -6.05 -5.54 -2.26
CA ARG A 101 -5.03 -6.37 -1.58
C ARG A 101 -4.19 -7.19 -2.57
N ASP A 102 -4.44 -7.04 -3.87
CA ASP A 102 -3.65 -7.69 -4.91
C ASP A 102 -2.26 -7.03 -5.06
N GLU A 103 -1.36 -7.74 -5.74
CA GLU A 103 0.01 -7.30 -5.97
C GLU A 103 0.10 -5.95 -6.70
N LYS A 104 -0.82 -5.68 -7.63
CA LYS A 104 -0.87 -4.40 -8.36
C LYS A 104 -1.15 -3.25 -7.40
N ALA A 105 -2.15 -3.39 -6.53
CA ALA A 105 -2.54 -2.37 -5.56
C ALA A 105 -1.44 -2.15 -4.50
N VAL A 106 -0.83 -3.23 -3.99
CA VAL A 106 0.30 -3.17 -3.04
C VAL A 106 1.48 -2.42 -3.66
N ARG A 107 1.87 -2.76 -4.90
CA ARG A 107 2.94 -2.09 -5.63
C ARG A 107 2.64 -0.61 -5.85
N LEU A 108 1.42 -0.29 -6.31
CA LEU A 108 1.01 1.09 -6.58
C LEU A 108 1.03 1.96 -5.31
N ARG A 109 0.61 1.42 -4.16
CA ARG A 109 0.64 2.16 -2.88
C ARG A 109 2.02 2.52 -2.38
N GLN A 110 3.09 1.83 -2.81
CA GLN A 110 4.47 2.24 -2.50
C GLN A 110 4.80 3.63 -3.05
N SER A 111 4.05 4.07 -4.07
CA SER A 111 4.22 5.29 -4.83
C SER A 111 3.00 6.23 -4.73
N ALA A 112 2.28 6.21 -3.61
CA ALA A 112 0.99 6.88 -3.42
C ALA A 112 1.02 8.41 -3.73
N PRO A 113 0.47 8.87 -4.87
CA PRO A 113 0.51 10.29 -5.26
C PRO A 113 -0.60 11.13 -4.64
N PHE A 114 -1.47 10.53 -3.84
CA PHE A 114 -2.54 11.20 -3.09
C PHE A 114 -2.11 11.65 -1.68
N VAL A 115 -0.80 11.62 -1.38
CA VAL A 115 -0.25 12.20 -0.14
C VAL A 115 -0.56 13.70 -0.05
N GLY A 116 -0.75 14.17 1.19
CA GLY A 116 -1.05 15.58 1.48
C GLY A 116 -2.54 15.92 1.54
N LEU A 117 -3.45 15.00 1.19
CA LEU A 117 -4.89 15.18 1.40
C LEU A 117 -5.25 15.17 2.89
N LEU A 118 -4.70 14.23 3.66
CA LEU A 118 -4.92 14.21 5.10
C LEU A 118 -4.04 15.25 5.81
N PRO A 119 -4.59 15.96 6.82
CA PRO A 119 -3.79 16.73 7.76
C PRO A 119 -2.69 15.87 8.39
N LYS A 120 -1.50 16.46 8.60
CA LYS A 120 -0.35 15.77 9.22
C LYS A 120 -0.70 15.12 10.56
N ARG A 121 -1.57 15.74 11.36
CA ARG A 121 -2.03 15.20 12.65
C ARG A 121 -2.77 13.86 12.49
N ASP A 122 -3.54 13.70 11.42
CA ASP A 122 -4.35 12.51 11.20
C ASP A 122 -3.47 11.36 10.69
N VAL A 123 -2.51 11.66 9.82
CA VAL A 123 -1.50 10.70 9.38
C VAL A 123 -0.64 10.24 10.56
N ARG A 124 -0.23 11.16 11.43
CA ARG A 124 0.54 10.84 12.63
C ARG A 124 -0.25 9.90 13.55
N LYS A 125 -1.52 10.17 13.79
CA LYS A 125 -2.39 9.30 14.60
C LYS A 125 -2.47 7.88 14.01
N LEU A 126 -2.65 7.76 12.69
CA LEU A 126 -2.68 6.45 12.02
C LEU A 126 -1.34 5.70 12.12
N ASN A 127 -0.21 6.40 12.06
CA ASN A 127 1.10 5.79 12.28
C ASN A 127 1.28 5.30 13.73
N GLU A 128 0.82 6.08 14.71
CA GLU A 128 0.87 5.70 16.13
C GLU A 128 -0.03 4.50 16.43
N GLU A 129 -1.25 4.46 15.87
CA GLU A 129 -2.19 3.33 15.98
C GLU A 129 -1.66 2.04 15.33
N ALA A 130 -0.79 2.13 14.33
CA ALA A 130 -0.19 0.96 13.69
C ALA A 130 1.08 0.45 14.37
N ALA A 131 1.68 1.25 15.25
CA ALA A 131 2.92 0.93 15.96
C ALA A 131 2.69 0.37 17.37
N GLY A 132 1.46 0.45 17.88
CA GLY A 132 1.02 -0.10 19.18
C GLY A 132 0.17 -1.34 19.01
#